data_AF-A0A0A2WQ85-F1
#
_entry.id   AF-A0A0A2WQ85-F1
#
_cell.length_a   1.000
_cell.length_b   1.000
_cell.length_c   1.000
_cell.angle_alpha   90.00
_cell.angle_beta   90.00
_cell.angle_gamma   90.00
#
_symmetry.space_group_name_H-M   'P 1'
#
loop_
_entity.id
_entity.type
_entity.pdbx_description
1 polymer ?
#
loop_
_entity_poly.entity_id
_entity_poly.type
_entity_poly.pdbx_seq_one_letter_code
_entity_poly.pdbx_strand_id
1 'polypeptide(L)'
;MGLELLRLHTLEKRPKSPARYLGQGGDRVERVDYQEADLWEEGAVIINQSQRFEGVPREAWEWQVGGYRPLEKYLEDRRGRVLSWGEIEHYRLMVGVALETLRLMEELDEMGLV
;
A
#
# COMPACT_ATOMS: atom_id res chain seq x y z
N MET A 1 1.59 16.51 31.27
CA MET A 1 1.42 15.23 30.53
C MET A 1 0.51 15.51 29.35
N GLY A 2 1.00 15.34 28.12
CA GLY A 2 0.28 15.74 26.90
C GLY A 2 1.20 16.14 25.74
N LEU A 3 2.50 16.28 25.99
CA LEU A 3 3.50 16.57 24.95
C LEU A 3 4.22 15.32 24.39
N GLU A 4 4.03 14.14 24.98
CA GLU A 4 4.66 12.91 24.50
C GLU A 4 3.89 12.23 23.35
N LEU A 5 2.61 12.53 23.16
CA LEU A 5 1.84 12.05 22.00
C LEU A 5 2.06 12.91 20.75
N LEU A 6 2.44 14.18 20.92
CA LEU A 6 2.70 15.12 19.81
C LEU A 6 4.12 14.98 19.23
N ARG A 7 5.06 14.36 19.95
CA ARG A 7 6.42 14.11 19.45
C ARG A 7 6.59 12.82 18.64
N LEU A 8 5.59 11.94 18.65
CA LEU A 8 5.47 10.83 17.68
C LEU A 8 4.89 11.29 16.33
N HIS A 9 4.52 12.57 16.18
CA HIS A 9 3.83 13.09 14.99
C HIS A 9 4.70 13.90 14.01
N THR A 10 6.01 13.93 14.20
CA THR A 10 6.92 14.52 13.22
C THR A 10 7.62 13.41 12.43
N LEU A 11 6.94 12.86 11.43
CA LEU A 11 7.43 12.58 10.06
C LEU A 11 8.93 12.22 9.81
N GLU A 12 9.68 11.64 10.76
CA GLU A 12 11.11 11.34 10.58
C GLU A 12 11.39 9.94 10.03
N LYS A 13 10.37 9.08 9.94
CA LYS A 13 10.47 7.80 9.23
C LYS A 13 9.23 7.62 8.37
N ARG A 14 9.21 8.21 7.17
CA ARG A 14 8.28 7.74 6.15
C ARG A 14 8.54 6.24 6.00
N PRO A 15 7.53 5.37 6.20
CA PRO A 15 7.76 3.94 6.04
C PRO A 15 8.26 3.71 4.62
N LYS A 16 9.36 2.96 4.50
CA LYS A 16 9.92 2.65 3.19
C LYS A 16 8.91 1.76 2.48
N SER A 17 8.44 2.21 1.33
CA SER A 17 7.59 1.38 0.49
C SER A 17 8.45 0.62 -0.51
N PRO A 18 8.34 -0.72 -0.57
CA PRO A 18 8.90 -1.49 -1.68
C PRO A 18 8.14 -1.22 -2.98
N ALA A 19 6.95 -0.62 -2.92
CA ALA A 19 6.10 -0.45 -4.07
C ALA A 19 6.73 0.47 -5.13
N ARG A 20 6.79 -0.02 -6.38
CA ARG A 20 7.26 0.70 -7.55
C ARG A 20 6.15 0.82 -8.56
N TYR A 21 5.94 2.02 -9.08
CA TYR A 21 4.99 2.22 -10.18
C TYR A 21 5.71 2.06 -11.52
N LEU A 22 5.29 1.07 -12.31
CA LEU A 22 5.91 0.71 -13.59
C LEU A 22 4.89 0.75 -14.73
N GLY A 23 5.42 0.90 -15.94
CA GLY A 23 4.64 0.96 -17.18
C GLY A 23 4.62 2.35 -17.82
N GLN A 24 4.27 2.39 -19.10
CA GLN A 24 4.01 3.64 -19.83
C GLN A 24 2.53 3.68 -20.21
N GLY A 25 1.90 4.85 -20.10
CA GLY A 25 0.47 5.00 -20.37
C GLY A 25 -0.10 6.28 -19.80
N GLY A 26 -1.43 6.35 -19.77
CA GLY A 26 -2.18 7.52 -19.32
C GLY A 26 -2.57 7.51 -17.84
N ASP A 27 -1.98 6.62 -17.03
CA ASP A 27 -2.23 6.46 -15.58
C ASP A 27 -3.70 6.25 -15.22
N ARG A 28 -4.51 5.77 -16.17
CA ARG A 28 -5.94 5.54 -15.98
C ARG A 28 -6.14 4.23 -15.22
N VAL A 29 -6.93 4.28 -14.15
CA VAL A 29 -7.39 3.09 -13.45
C VAL A 29 -8.56 2.50 -14.23
N GLU A 30 -8.32 1.38 -14.90
CA GLU A 30 -9.31 0.63 -15.68
C GLU A 30 -9.82 -0.58 -14.90
N ARG A 31 -8.94 -1.20 -14.12
CA ARG A 31 -9.21 -2.36 -13.25
C ARG A 31 -8.34 -2.28 -12.00
N VAL A 32 -8.61 -3.13 -11.02
CA VAL A 32 -7.79 -3.25 -9.81
C VAL A 32 -7.64 -4.73 -9.52
N ASP A 33 -6.61 -5.34 -10.10
CA ASP A 33 -6.36 -6.77 -9.95
C ASP A 33 -5.03 -6.98 -9.23
N TYR A 34 -4.98 -7.95 -8.34
CA TYR A 34 -3.74 -8.36 -7.71
C TYR A 34 -3.16 -9.59 -8.40
N GLN A 35 -1.90 -9.46 -8.81
CA GLN A 35 -1.05 -10.55 -9.27
C GLN A 35 -0.23 -11.04 -8.07
N GLU A 36 -0.40 -12.32 -7.73
CA GLU A 36 0.46 -12.94 -6.71
C GLU A 36 1.91 -13.01 -7.18
N ALA A 37 2.84 -12.90 -6.22
CA ALA A 37 4.25 -13.11 -6.47
C ALA A 37 4.52 -14.56 -6.87
N ASP A 38 5.50 -14.78 -7.75
CA ASP A 38 6.01 -16.11 -8.08
C ASP A 38 7.55 -16.17 -7.99
N LEU A 39 8.16 -17.20 -8.58
CA LEU A 39 9.61 -17.39 -8.54
C LEU A 39 10.41 -16.28 -9.25
N TRP A 40 9.77 -15.51 -10.14
CA TRP A 40 10.41 -14.55 -11.02
C TRP A 40 9.81 -13.14 -10.92
N GLU A 41 8.57 -13.01 -10.44
CA GLU A 41 7.87 -11.73 -10.31
C GLU A 41 7.45 -11.43 -8.86
N GLU A 42 7.56 -10.15 -8.47
CA GLU A 42 7.02 -9.66 -7.20
C GLU A 42 5.48 -9.54 -7.27
N GLY A 43 4.83 -9.56 -6.11
CA GLY A 43 3.39 -9.28 -6.03
C GLY A 43 3.09 -7.88 -6.55
N ALA A 44 2.02 -7.74 -7.35
CA ALA A 44 1.73 -6.50 -8.05
C ALA A 44 0.23 -6.18 -8.11
N VAL A 45 -0.11 -4.89 -8.08
CA VAL A 45 -1.47 -4.39 -8.30
C VAL A 45 -1.57 -3.74 -9.67
N ILE A 46 -2.36 -4.33 -10.55
CA ILE A 46 -2.52 -3.94 -11.95
C ILE A 46 -3.68 -2.94 -12.05
N ILE A 47 -3.40 -1.76 -12.63
CA ILE A 47 -4.43 -0.73 -12.83
C ILE A 47 -4.97 -0.67 -14.24
N ASN A 48 -4.20 -1.11 -15.24
CA ASN A 48 -4.61 -1.19 -16.65
C ASN A 48 -3.70 -2.17 -17.42
N GLN A 49 -3.79 -2.21 -18.76
CA GLN A 49 -3.03 -3.17 -19.58
C GLN A 49 -1.50 -3.02 -19.47
N SER A 50 -0.97 -1.82 -19.24
CA SER A 50 0.47 -1.56 -19.28
C SER A 50 1.06 -1.07 -17.95
N GLN A 51 0.22 -0.69 -16.97
CA GLN A 51 0.67 -0.02 -15.75
C GLN A 51 0.23 -0.76 -14.48
N ARG A 52 1.17 -0.85 -13.53
CA ARG A 52 1.01 -1.60 -12.28
C ARG A 52 1.88 -1.02 -11.16
N PHE A 53 1.51 -1.34 -9.93
CA PHE A 53 2.34 -1.17 -8.74
C PHE A 53 2.97 -2.52 -8.39
N GLU A 54 4.25 -2.71 -8.66
CA GLU A 54 5.02 -3.89 -8.24
C GLU A 54 5.55 -3.76 -6.82
N GLY A 55 5.95 -4.86 -6.21
CA GLY A 55 6.49 -4.89 -4.86
C GLY A 55 5.41 -4.66 -3.81
N VAL A 56 4.18 -5.11 -4.07
CA VAL A 56 3.08 -5.10 -3.11
C VAL A 56 2.92 -6.51 -2.56
N PRO A 57 3.33 -6.79 -1.32
CA PRO A 57 3.19 -8.12 -0.72
C PRO A 57 1.72 -8.50 -0.51
N ARG A 58 1.46 -9.82 -0.54
CA ARG A 58 0.10 -10.38 -0.38
C ARG A 58 -0.53 -9.97 0.94
N GLU A 59 0.21 -10.06 2.03
CA GLU A 59 -0.24 -9.64 3.37
C GLU A 59 -0.69 -8.17 3.41
N ALA A 60 0.02 -7.26 2.76
CA ALA A 60 -0.38 -5.85 2.67
C ALA A 60 -1.64 -5.68 1.81
N TRP A 61 -1.75 -6.45 0.72
CA TRP A 61 -2.93 -6.44 -0.14
C TRP A 61 -4.17 -6.99 0.57
N GLU A 62 -4.04 -8.11 1.28
CA GLU A 62 -5.13 -8.79 1.99
C GLU A 62 -5.46 -8.16 3.34
N TRP A 63 -4.61 -7.29 3.87
CA TRP A 63 -4.83 -6.57 5.13
C TRP A 63 -6.15 -5.78 5.11
N GLN A 64 -6.96 -6.00 6.15
CA GLN A 64 -8.28 -5.40 6.31
C GLN A 64 -8.34 -4.49 7.54
N VAL A 65 -9.07 -3.38 7.40
CA VAL A 65 -9.44 -2.49 8.49
C VAL A 65 -10.94 -2.32 8.45
N GLY A 66 -11.66 -2.73 9.51
CA GLY A 66 -13.12 -2.57 9.57
C GLY A 66 -13.89 -3.28 8.45
N GLY A 67 -13.35 -4.41 7.95
CA GLY A 67 -14.01 -5.24 6.93
C GLY A 67 -13.77 -4.84 5.47
N TYR A 68 -12.91 -3.85 5.20
CA TYR A 68 -12.48 -3.51 3.84
C TYR A 68 -10.95 -3.52 3.71
N ARG A 69 -10.45 -3.68 2.48
CA ARG A 69 -9.02 -3.62 2.13
C ARG A 69 -8.63 -2.21 1.72
N PRO A 70 -7.84 -1.46 2.52
CA PRO A 70 -7.56 -0.05 2.23
C PRO A 70 -6.83 0.20 0.90
N LEU A 71 -5.89 -0.68 0.52
CA LEU A 71 -5.15 -0.56 -0.73
C LEU A 71 -6.07 -0.73 -1.95
N GLU A 72 -6.85 -1.82 -1.98
CA GLU A 72 -7.84 -2.05 -3.03
C GLU A 72 -8.84 -0.90 -3.14
N LYS A 73 -9.43 -0.50 -2.01
CA LYS A 73 -10.45 0.55 -1.97
C LYS A 73 -9.93 1.87 -2.55
N TYR A 74 -8.69 2.24 -2.26
CA TYR A 74 -8.11 3.50 -2.75
C TYR A 74 -8.09 3.58 -4.28
N LEU A 75 -7.76 2.49 -4.96
CA LEU A 75 -7.73 2.42 -6.42
C LEU A 75 -9.13 2.25 -7.02
N GLU A 76 -10.00 1.44 -6.39
CA GLU A 76 -11.39 1.28 -6.83
C GLU A 76 -12.18 2.60 -6.77
N ASP A 77 -12.00 3.40 -5.72
CA ASP A 77 -12.59 4.74 -5.60
C ASP A 77 -12.10 5.71 -6.72
N ARG A 78 -11.06 5.32 -7.47
CA ARG A 78 -10.48 6.05 -8.60
C ARG A 78 -10.70 5.37 -9.94
N ARG A 79 -11.49 4.29 -10.01
CA ARG A 79 -11.77 3.61 -11.26
C ARG A 79 -12.40 4.58 -12.29
N GLY A 80 -11.89 4.52 -13.51
CA GLY A 80 -12.25 5.43 -14.60
C GLY A 80 -11.53 6.79 -14.58
N ARG A 81 -10.70 7.08 -13.58
CA ARG A 81 -9.93 8.33 -13.47
C ARG A 81 -8.45 8.12 -13.79
N VAL A 82 -7.76 9.20 -14.12
CA VAL A 82 -6.31 9.25 -14.28
C VAL A 82 -5.68 9.59 -12.94
N LEU A 83 -4.74 8.78 -12.47
CA LEU A 83 -3.97 9.06 -11.27
C LEU A 83 -3.00 10.21 -11.53
N SER A 84 -2.99 11.19 -10.65
CA SER A 84 -1.89 12.15 -10.59
C SER A 84 -0.63 11.52 -10.02
N TRP A 85 0.52 12.13 -10.29
CA TRP A 85 1.79 11.73 -9.66
C TRP A 85 1.70 11.69 -8.12
N GLY A 86 1.00 12.67 -7.52
CA GLY A 86 0.78 12.70 -6.08
C GLY A 86 -0.07 11.52 -5.57
N GLU A 87 -1.05 11.06 -6.36
CA GLU A 87 -1.87 9.89 -6.00
C GLU A 87 -1.11 8.57 -6.16
N ILE A 88 -0.22 8.48 -7.16
CA ILE A 88 0.70 7.35 -7.34
C ILE A 88 1.64 7.26 -6.13
N GLU A 89 2.29 8.37 -5.76
CA GLU A 89 3.18 8.40 -4.58
C GLU A 89 2.42 8.14 -3.28
N HIS A 90 1.19 8.66 -3.15
CA HIS A 90 0.36 8.39 -1.99
C HIS A 90 0.01 6.90 -1.88
N TYR A 91 -0.34 6.24 -2.98
CA TYR A 91 -0.61 4.81 -2.97
C TYR A 91 0.63 4.01 -2.57
N ARG A 92 1.82 4.37 -3.08
CA ARG A 92 3.09 3.75 -2.66
C ARG A 92 3.30 3.92 -1.16
N LEU A 93 3.07 5.11 -0.61
CA LEU A 93 3.17 5.35 0.83
C LEU A 93 2.16 4.50 1.63
N MET A 94 0.93 4.33 1.15
CA MET A 94 -0.06 3.46 1.79
C MET A 94 0.42 2.01 1.89
N VAL A 95 1.08 1.48 0.86
CA VAL A 95 1.70 0.14 0.91
C VAL A 95 2.75 0.06 2.03
N GLY A 96 3.60 1.09 2.15
CA GLY A 96 4.59 1.16 3.23
C GLY A 96 3.96 1.22 4.62
N VAL A 97 2.87 1.98 4.79
CA VAL A 97 2.13 2.04 6.07
C VAL A 97 1.50 0.70 6.41
N ALA A 98 0.89 0.02 5.43
CA ALA A 98 0.29 -1.29 5.64
C ALA A 98 1.33 -2.31 6.15
N LEU A 99 2.51 -2.36 5.51
CA LEU A 99 3.59 -3.25 5.92
C LEU A 99 4.14 -2.92 7.30
N GLU A 100 4.37 -1.65 7.62
CA GLU A 100 4.84 -1.27 8.96
C GLU A 100 3.79 -1.58 10.03
N THR A 101 2.50 -1.45 9.70
CA THR A 101 1.41 -1.80 10.61
C THR A 101 1.38 -3.29 10.89
N LEU A 102 1.49 -4.13 9.85
CA LEU A 102 1.55 -5.59 9.99
C LEU A 102 2.76 -6.02 10.82
N ARG A 103 3.93 -5.43 10.57
CA ARG A 103 5.15 -5.67 11.35
C ARG A 103 4.97 -5.36 12.83
N LEU A 104 4.36 -4.21 13.15
CA LEU A 104 4.09 -3.82 14.53
C LEU A 104 3.04 -4.71 15.21
N MET A 105 2.04 -5.19 14.47
CA MET A 105 1.07 -6.16 14.99
C MET A 105 1.75 -7.48 15.36
N GLU A 106 2.63 -7.99 14.50
CA GLU A 106 3.41 -9.21 14.77
C GLU A 106 4.31 -9.05 16.00
N GLU A 107 5.03 -7.92 16.13
CA GLU A 107 5.84 -7.62 17.32
C GLU A 107 5.02 -7.58 18.62
N LEU A 108 3.79 -7.03 18.57
CA LEU A 108 2.92 -6.96 19.74
C LEU A 108 2.34 -8.33 20.12
N ASP A 109 2.01 -9.17 19.14
CA ASP A 109 1.56 -10.54 19.35
C ASP A 109 2.68 -11.39 19.99
N GLU A 110 3.94 -11.23 19.53
CA GLU A 110 5.11 -11.87 20.13
C GLU A 110 5.34 -11.45 21.60
N MET A 111 4.98 -10.20 21.94
CA MET A 111 5.04 -9.68 23.31
C MET A 111 3.84 -10.09 24.18
N GLY A 112 2.81 -10.73 23.61
CA GLY A 112 1.59 -11.14 24.30
C GLY A 112 0.70 -9.98 24.74
N LEU A 113 0.74 -8.85 24.01
CA LEU A 113 -0.03 -7.64 24.32
C LEU A 113 -1.36 -7.54 23.55
N VAL A 114 -1.65 -8.52 22.70
CA VAL A 114 -2.84 -8.65 21.85
C VAL A 114 -3.24 -10.11 21.70
#